data_AF-A0A2G2ZY39-F1
#
_entry.id   AF-A0A2G2ZY39-F1
#
_cell.length_a   1.000
_cell.length_b   1.000
_cell.length_c   1.000
_cell.angle_alpha   90.00
_cell.angle_beta   90.00
_cell.angle_gamma   90.00
#
_symmetry.space_group_name_H-M   'P 1'
#
loop_
_entity.id
_entity.type
_entity.pdbx_description
1 polymer ?
#
loop_
_entity_poly.entity_id
_entity_poly.type
_entity_poly.pdbx_seq_one_letter_code
_entity_poly.pdbx_strand_id
1 'polypeptide(L)'
;MEILKSAVPDALKLEISNSTPAQLPSTSSSLLHFFHHSPLFHQMIKDLTDPSVALCCKDRSAALEAKLKGNECFSKGDYPNALLFYSQAVRLAPVDMDDVEINMVALLYVNRASTLQKMGLLLECLRDCSRALRVSPRYAKAWFRRGKANISLGKFVDAIRDLNISLKVEISSSGKRQIEAELMIALDKFKGMGSSGKKINENQSEDRGLMSQMSQTK
;
A
#
# COMPACT_ATOMS: atom_id res chain seq x y z
N MET A 1 -6.26 17.36 -0.31
CA MET A 1 -5.72 16.97 -1.63
C MET A 1 -6.79 16.41 -2.57
N GLU A 2 -7.50 15.33 -2.25
CA GLU A 2 -8.47 14.74 -3.22
C GLU A 2 -9.68 15.66 -3.54
N ILE A 3 -10.21 16.39 -2.55
CA ILE A 3 -11.29 17.38 -2.75
C ILE A 3 -10.85 18.54 -3.66
N LEU A 4 -9.59 18.97 -3.54
CA LEU A 4 -9.03 20.02 -4.38
C LEU A 4 -8.82 19.53 -5.82
N LYS A 5 -8.36 18.27 -5.99
CA LYS A 5 -8.21 17.64 -7.30
C LYS A 5 -9.55 17.47 -8.03
N SER A 6 -10.61 17.11 -7.32
CA SER A 6 -11.95 16.99 -7.92
C SER A 6 -12.53 18.34 -8.34
N ALA A 7 -12.13 19.43 -7.70
CA ALA A 7 -12.58 20.78 -8.03
C ALA A 7 -11.93 21.37 -9.30
N VAL A 8 -10.87 20.76 -9.83
CA VAL A 8 -10.22 21.21 -11.07
C VAL A 8 -11.19 21.00 -12.25
N PRO A 9 -11.48 22.04 -13.06
CA PRO A 9 -12.38 21.92 -14.21
C PRO A 9 -11.86 20.93 -15.25
N ASP A 10 -12.76 20.15 -15.87
CA ASP A 10 -12.37 19.15 -16.88
C ASP A 10 -11.73 19.78 -18.12
N ALA A 11 -12.13 21.01 -18.47
CA ALA A 11 -11.50 21.78 -19.55
C ALA A 11 -10.01 22.00 -19.28
N LEU A 12 -9.64 22.34 -18.04
CA LEU A 12 -8.26 22.56 -17.64
C LEU A 12 -7.48 21.24 -17.54
N LYS A 13 -8.13 20.15 -17.10
CA LYS A 13 -7.52 18.81 -17.12
C LYS A 13 -7.19 18.39 -18.56
N LEU A 14 -8.08 18.65 -19.50
CA LEU A 14 -7.91 18.33 -20.92
C LEU A 14 -6.83 19.20 -21.58
N GLU A 15 -6.79 20.49 -21.24
CA GLU A 15 -5.75 21.42 -21.70
C GLU A 15 -4.36 20.96 -21.25
N ILE A 16 -4.23 20.52 -20.00
CA ILE A 16 -2.97 19.99 -19.45
C ILE A 16 -2.62 18.65 -20.11
N SER A 17 -3.60 17.73 -20.28
CA SER A 17 -3.34 16.41 -20.86
C SER A 17 -2.88 16.48 -22.31
N ASN A 18 -3.34 17.49 -23.05
CA ASN A 18 -3.02 17.68 -24.47
C ASN A 18 -1.85 18.66 -24.68
N SER A 19 -1.24 19.16 -23.60
CA SER A 19 -0.17 20.15 -23.68
C SER A 19 1.14 19.57 -24.19
N THR A 20 1.86 20.39 -24.97
CA THR A 20 3.23 20.10 -25.42
C THR A 20 4.26 20.86 -24.58
N PRO A 21 5.55 20.49 -24.60
CA PRO A 21 6.59 21.19 -23.85
C PRO A 21 6.66 22.71 -24.13
N ALA A 22 6.34 23.14 -25.35
CA ALA A 22 6.31 24.56 -25.72
C ALA A 22 5.13 25.33 -25.09
N GLN A 23 4.04 24.64 -24.75
CA GLN A 23 2.83 25.21 -24.13
C GLN A 23 2.85 25.11 -22.60
N LEU A 24 3.88 24.49 -22.02
CA LEU A 24 4.01 24.31 -20.58
C LEU A 24 3.92 25.62 -19.78
N PRO A 25 4.51 26.75 -20.23
CA PRO A 25 4.37 28.02 -19.52
C PRO A 25 2.93 28.51 -19.46
N SER A 26 2.17 28.39 -20.56
CA SER A 26 0.78 28.84 -20.60
C SER A 26 -0.13 27.92 -19.79
N THR A 27 0.01 26.60 -19.91
CA THR A 27 -0.84 25.66 -19.17
C THR A 27 -0.56 25.68 -17.67
N SER A 28 0.71 25.89 -17.27
CA SER A 28 1.07 26.11 -15.87
C SER A 28 0.50 27.44 -15.34
N SER A 29 0.49 28.48 -16.16
CA SER A 29 -0.13 29.78 -15.81
C SER A 29 -1.65 29.65 -15.63
N SER A 30 -2.35 28.94 -16.52
CA SER A 30 -3.79 28.67 -16.41
C SER A 30 -4.11 27.89 -15.13
N LEU A 31 -3.30 26.88 -14.81
CA LEU A 31 -3.45 26.07 -13.59
C LEU A 31 -3.17 26.88 -12.32
N LEU A 32 -2.12 27.69 -12.32
CA LEU A 32 -1.80 28.59 -11.22
C LEU A 32 -2.91 29.62 -11.00
N HIS A 33 -3.41 30.22 -12.08
CA HIS A 33 -4.52 31.16 -12.04
C HIS A 33 -5.77 30.52 -11.42
N PHE A 34 -6.12 29.29 -11.80
CA PHE A 34 -7.23 28.56 -11.18
C PHE A 34 -7.05 28.39 -9.67
N PHE A 35 -5.88 27.91 -9.23
CA PHE A 35 -5.63 27.71 -7.80
C PHE A 35 -5.60 29.03 -7.01
N HIS A 36 -5.03 30.10 -7.57
CA HIS A 36 -5.01 31.43 -6.96
C HIS A 36 -6.39 32.07 -6.80
N HIS A 37 -7.41 31.57 -7.50
CA HIS A 37 -8.79 32.04 -7.36
C HIS A 37 -9.71 31.02 -6.67
N SER A 38 -9.19 29.88 -6.23
CA SER A 38 -9.97 28.83 -5.59
C SER A 38 -9.99 28.99 -4.07
N PRO A 39 -11.13 29.32 -3.42
CA PRO A 39 -11.19 29.44 -1.96
C PRO A 39 -10.80 28.14 -1.25
N LEU A 40 -11.09 26.99 -1.86
CA LEU A 40 -10.70 25.67 -1.37
C LEU A 40 -9.18 25.48 -1.34
N PHE A 41 -8.48 26.04 -2.33
CA PHE A 41 -7.01 26.02 -2.34
C PHE A 41 -6.44 26.85 -1.20
N HIS A 42 -6.93 28.08 -1.00
CA HIS A 42 -6.49 28.95 0.09
C HIS A 42 -6.79 28.35 1.46
N GLN A 43 -7.97 27.76 1.65
CA GLN A 43 -8.31 27.08 2.89
C GLN A 43 -7.36 25.90 3.13
N MET A 44 -7.08 25.08 2.11
CA MET A 44 -6.13 23.98 2.23
C MET A 44 -4.72 24.47 2.58
N ILE A 45 -4.25 25.55 1.96
CA ILE A 45 -2.93 26.14 2.27
C ILE A 45 -2.92 26.67 3.71
N LYS A 46 -3.96 27.40 4.12
CA LYS A 46 -4.12 27.89 5.49
C LYS A 46 -4.08 26.75 6.50
N ASP A 47 -4.85 25.68 6.27
CA ASP A 47 -4.86 24.47 7.10
C ASP A 47 -3.50 23.76 7.12
N LEU A 48 -2.71 23.85 6.05
CA LEU A 48 -1.36 23.28 6.00
C LEU A 48 -0.31 24.16 6.70
N THR A 49 -0.53 25.48 6.78
CA THR A 49 0.42 26.46 7.32
C THR A 49 0.14 26.89 8.77
N ASP A 50 -1.09 26.74 9.26
CA ASP A 50 -1.49 27.11 10.63
C ASP A 50 -0.87 26.13 11.63
N PRO A 51 0.05 26.48 12.53
CA PRO A 51 0.70 25.53 13.43
C PRO A 51 -0.26 24.72 14.34
N SER A 52 -1.46 25.24 14.60
CA SER A 52 -2.48 24.59 15.43
C SER A 52 -3.40 23.64 14.66
N VAL A 53 -3.55 23.85 13.35
CA VAL A 53 -4.39 23.04 12.43
C VAL A 53 -3.55 22.24 11.44
N ALA A 54 -2.27 22.59 11.30
CA ALA A 54 -1.29 21.99 10.43
C ALA A 54 -1.14 20.54 10.83
N LEU A 55 -1.58 19.70 9.90
CA LEU A 55 -1.35 18.26 9.85
C LEU A 55 0.14 17.87 9.81
N CYS A 56 1.05 18.82 10.09
CA CYS A 56 2.50 18.68 10.14
C CYS A 56 3.08 18.61 11.56
N CYS A 57 2.29 18.81 12.62
CA CYS A 57 2.78 18.54 13.97
C CYS A 57 2.96 17.03 14.14
N LYS A 58 4.21 16.57 14.00
CA LYS A 58 4.60 15.20 14.28
C LYS A 58 4.51 14.99 15.79
N ASP A 59 3.50 14.26 16.21
CA ASP A 59 3.27 13.96 17.62
C ASP A 59 3.14 12.45 17.81
N ARG A 60 4.12 11.88 18.52
CA ARG A 60 4.16 10.46 18.85
C ARG A 60 2.98 10.06 19.73
N SER A 61 2.58 10.90 20.68
CA SER A 61 1.47 10.63 21.60
C SER A 61 0.14 10.59 20.85
N ALA A 62 -0.16 11.64 20.07
CA ALA A 62 -1.38 11.66 19.28
C ALA A 62 -1.41 10.57 18.19
N ALA A 63 -0.26 10.22 17.60
CA ALA A 63 -0.18 9.08 16.67
C ALA A 63 -0.50 7.74 17.36
N LEU A 64 -0.01 7.54 18.59
CA LEU A 64 -0.30 6.36 19.39
C LEU A 64 -1.77 6.30 19.80
N GLU A 65 -2.36 7.42 20.20
CA GLU A 65 -3.78 7.49 20.54
C GLU A 65 -4.66 7.16 19.32
N ALA A 66 -4.39 7.78 18.17
CA ALA A 66 -5.09 7.48 16.93
C ALA A 66 -4.92 6.00 16.52
N LYS A 67 -3.73 5.42 16.71
CA LYS A 67 -3.50 3.97 16.50
C LYS A 67 -4.39 3.13 17.40
N LEU A 68 -4.51 3.47 18.69
CA LEU A 68 -5.33 2.73 19.65
C LEU A 68 -6.82 2.78 19.27
N LYS A 69 -7.34 3.96 18.91
CA LYS A 69 -8.72 4.11 18.39
C LYS A 69 -8.92 3.29 17.12
N GLY A 70 -7.95 3.30 16.21
CA GLY A 70 -7.97 2.47 15.01
C GLY A 70 -8.01 0.96 15.31
N ASN A 71 -7.24 0.49 16.30
CA ASN A 71 -7.25 -0.89 16.76
C ASN A 71 -8.62 -1.28 17.34
N GLU A 72 -9.23 -0.39 18.11
CA GLU A 72 -10.55 -0.60 18.72
C GLU A 72 -11.66 -0.69 17.65
N CYS A 73 -11.69 0.23 16.69
CA CYS A 73 -12.62 0.14 15.57
C CYS A 73 -12.40 -1.14 14.76
N PHE A 74 -11.15 -1.53 14.52
CA PHE A 74 -10.81 -2.74 13.76
C PHE A 74 -11.30 -4.01 14.47
N SER A 75 -11.13 -4.10 15.81
CA SER A 75 -11.58 -5.27 16.57
C SER A 75 -13.10 -5.38 16.62
N LYS A 76 -13.82 -4.25 16.58
CA LYS A 76 -15.28 -4.19 16.44
C LYS A 76 -15.80 -4.48 15.03
N GLY A 77 -14.91 -4.59 14.03
CA GLY A 77 -15.28 -4.75 12.62
C GLY A 77 -15.70 -3.45 11.93
N ASP A 78 -15.57 -2.31 12.59
CA ASP A 78 -15.82 -0.98 12.03
C ASP A 78 -14.60 -0.52 11.22
N TYR A 79 -14.44 -1.14 10.05
CA TYR A 79 -13.31 -0.89 9.17
C TYR A 79 -13.24 0.55 8.62
N PRO A 80 -14.35 1.23 8.29
CA PRO A 80 -14.30 2.64 7.87
C PRO A 80 -13.68 3.57 8.93
N ASN A 81 -14.10 3.47 10.19
CA ASN A 81 -13.52 4.29 11.25
C ASN A 81 -12.10 3.84 11.61
N ALA A 82 -11.80 2.55 11.55
CA ALA A 82 -10.43 2.07 11.71
C ALA A 82 -9.49 2.67 10.66
N LEU A 83 -9.92 2.74 9.40
CA LEU A 83 -9.17 3.34 8.30
C LEU A 83 -8.93 4.84 8.53
N LEU A 84 -9.94 5.56 9.03
CA LEU A 84 -9.84 6.98 9.38
C LEU A 84 -8.76 7.20 10.44
N PHE A 85 -8.84 6.47 11.55
CA PHE A 85 -7.91 6.62 12.68
C PHE A 85 -6.49 6.16 12.35
N TYR A 86 -6.31 5.05 11.62
CA TYR A 86 -4.96 4.69 11.14
C TYR A 86 -4.39 5.71 10.16
N SER A 87 -5.23 6.31 9.32
CA SER A 87 -4.76 7.38 8.42
C SER A 87 -4.35 8.63 9.19
N GLN A 88 -5.07 8.98 10.25
CA GLN A 88 -4.68 10.05 11.17
C GLN A 88 -3.35 9.71 11.87
N ALA A 89 -3.20 8.49 12.38
CA ALA A 89 -1.96 8.04 13.02
C ALA A 89 -0.76 8.14 12.08
N VAL A 90 -0.89 7.72 10.81
CA VAL A 90 0.20 7.84 9.81
C VAL A 90 0.61 9.29 9.57
N ARG A 91 -0.34 10.24 9.58
CA ARG A 91 -0.03 11.67 9.40
C ARG A 91 0.77 12.23 10.58
N LEU A 92 0.36 11.87 11.80
CA LEU A 92 0.95 12.34 13.05
C LEU A 92 2.28 11.66 13.38
N ALA A 93 2.50 10.43 12.89
CA ALA A 93 3.69 9.66 13.19
C ALA A 93 4.98 10.41 12.79
N PRO A 94 5.95 10.58 13.71
CA PRO A 94 7.27 11.10 13.40
C PRO A 94 8.00 10.20 12.41
N VAL A 95 8.77 10.79 11.48
CA VAL A 95 9.42 10.07 10.37
C VAL A 95 10.78 9.50 10.79
N ASP A 96 11.52 10.22 11.63
CA ASP A 96 12.94 9.93 11.95
C ASP A 96 13.13 9.13 13.24
N MET A 97 12.18 8.25 13.57
CA MET A 97 12.29 7.40 14.75
C MET A 97 12.97 6.08 14.38
N ASP A 98 14.21 5.93 14.84
CA ASP A 98 14.90 4.63 14.93
C ASP A 98 14.28 3.81 16.07
N ASP A 99 13.04 3.35 15.87
CA ASP A 99 12.47 2.35 16.78
C ASP A 99 13.30 1.06 16.67
N VAL A 100 13.73 0.52 17.82
CA VAL A 100 14.74 -0.56 17.95
C VAL A 100 14.36 -1.88 17.24
N GLU A 101 13.06 -2.13 16.99
CA GLU A 101 12.59 -3.38 16.37
C GLU A 101 11.67 -3.20 15.15
N ILE A 102 10.64 -2.36 15.24
CA ILE A 102 9.69 -2.11 14.14
C ILE A 102 9.34 -0.62 14.13
N ASN A 103 9.69 0.06 13.03
CA ASN A 103 9.35 1.46 12.83
C ASN A 103 7.82 1.69 12.89
N MET A 104 7.39 2.64 13.73
CA MET A 104 5.98 2.99 13.94
C MET A 104 5.23 3.26 12.62
N VAL A 105 5.83 4.00 11.70
CA VAL A 105 5.21 4.33 10.40
C VAL A 105 4.96 3.06 9.59
N ALA A 106 5.92 2.13 9.56
CA ALA A 106 5.75 0.83 8.90
C ALA A 106 4.62 0.01 9.53
N LEU A 107 4.54 -0.03 10.86
CA LEU A 107 3.46 -0.69 11.60
C LEU A 107 2.08 -0.10 11.26
N LEU A 108 1.97 1.23 11.23
CA LEU A 108 0.71 1.91 10.92
C LEU A 108 0.25 1.65 9.49
N TYR A 109 1.18 1.62 8.52
CA TYR A 109 0.85 1.20 7.15
C TYR A 109 0.34 -0.25 7.09
N VAL A 110 0.93 -1.18 7.85
CA VAL A 110 0.45 -2.58 7.89
C VAL A 110 -0.93 -2.70 8.53
N ASN A 111 -1.21 -1.95 9.59
CA ASN A 111 -2.53 -1.93 10.22
C ASN A 111 -3.58 -1.34 9.27
N ARG A 112 -3.24 -0.26 8.56
CA ARG A 112 -4.10 0.32 7.54
C ARG A 112 -4.32 -0.64 6.36
N ALA A 113 -3.28 -1.31 5.89
CA ALA A 113 -3.36 -2.34 4.85
C ALA A 113 -4.27 -3.51 5.25
N SER A 114 -4.20 -3.96 6.51
CA SER A 114 -5.13 -4.96 7.06
C SER A 114 -6.59 -4.51 6.95
N THR A 115 -6.85 -3.25 7.28
CA THR A 115 -8.19 -2.65 7.23
C THR A 115 -8.69 -2.55 5.79
N LEU A 116 -7.84 -2.06 4.88
CA LEU A 116 -8.13 -1.98 3.45
C LEU A 116 -8.43 -3.36 2.85
N GLN A 117 -7.67 -4.39 3.24
CA GLN A 117 -7.95 -5.77 2.83
C GLN A 117 -9.32 -6.26 3.32
N LYS A 118 -9.72 -5.94 4.56
CA LYS A 118 -11.05 -6.29 5.08
C LYS A 118 -12.19 -5.57 4.35
N MET A 119 -11.91 -4.40 3.78
CA MET A 119 -12.85 -3.63 2.95
C MET A 119 -12.81 -4.03 1.47
N GLY A 120 -12.00 -5.01 1.06
CA GLY A 120 -11.86 -5.41 -0.36
C GLY A 120 -11.01 -4.45 -1.21
N LEU A 121 -10.40 -3.43 -0.61
CA LEU A 121 -9.56 -2.43 -1.26
C LEU A 121 -8.13 -2.97 -1.44
N LEU A 122 -7.98 -3.97 -2.30
CA LEU A 122 -6.77 -4.78 -2.44
C LEU A 122 -5.59 -3.99 -3.04
N LEU A 123 -5.83 -3.07 -3.97
CA LEU A 123 -4.77 -2.26 -4.59
C LEU A 123 -4.18 -1.25 -3.61
N GLU A 124 -5.02 -0.63 -2.79
CA GLU A 124 -4.64 0.27 -1.71
C GLU A 124 -3.86 -0.50 -0.63
N CYS A 125 -4.29 -1.73 -0.30
CA CYS A 125 -3.56 -2.63 0.59
C CYS A 125 -2.14 -2.90 0.07
N LEU A 126 -1.97 -3.22 -1.23
CA LEU A 126 -0.64 -3.41 -1.83
C LEU A 126 0.25 -2.17 -1.73
N ARG A 127 -0.33 -0.98 -1.96
CA ARG A 127 0.38 0.31 -1.87
C ARG A 127 0.88 0.55 -0.45
N ASP A 128 0.06 0.30 0.55
CA ASP A 128 0.43 0.48 1.95
C ASP A 128 1.43 -0.56 2.43
N CYS A 129 1.31 -1.83 2.04
CA CYS A 129 2.34 -2.82 2.32
C CYS A 129 3.68 -2.41 1.69
N SER A 130 3.67 -1.90 0.46
CA SER A 130 4.89 -1.44 -0.21
C SER A 130 5.49 -0.18 0.43
N ARG A 131 4.65 0.71 0.99
CA ARG A 131 5.12 1.83 1.83
C ARG A 131 5.76 1.32 3.12
N ALA A 132 5.14 0.37 3.82
CA ALA A 132 5.70 -0.23 5.01
C ALA A 132 7.07 -0.87 4.74
N LEU A 133 7.22 -1.58 3.61
CA LEU A 133 8.47 -2.25 3.23
C LEU A 133 9.58 -1.29 2.80
N ARG A 134 9.25 -0.10 2.28
CA ARG A 134 10.27 0.94 2.03
C ARG A 134 10.84 1.50 3.34
N VAL A 135 10.02 1.55 4.39
CA VAL A 135 10.42 2.04 5.71
C VAL A 135 11.13 0.95 6.51
N SER A 136 10.58 -0.28 6.51
CA SER A 136 11.15 -1.43 7.20
C SER A 136 11.17 -2.66 6.28
N PRO A 137 12.27 -2.86 5.52
CA PRO A 137 12.38 -3.96 4.55
C PRO A 137 12.32 -5.36 5.16
N ARG A 138 12.64 -5.50 6.45
CA ARG A 138 12.62 -6.79 7.17
C ARG A 138 11.30 -7.05 7.90
N TYR A 139 10.28 -6.21 7.71
CA TYR A 139 9.02 -6.37 8.43
C TYR A 139 8.16 -7.51 7.86
N ALA A 140 8.27 -8.69 8.49
CA ALA A 140 7.58 -9.92 8.06
C ALA A 140 6.09 -9.72 7.78
N LYS A 141 5.36 -9.04 8.69
CA LYS A 141 3.92 -8.81 8.55
C LYS A 141 3.56 -8.00 7.29
N ALA A 142 4.41 -7.09 6.83
CA ALA A 142 4.17 -6.33 5.61
C ALA A 142 4.30 -7.21 4.37
N TRP A 143 5.33 -8.06 4.30
CA TRP A 143 5.50 -9.07 3.25
C TRP A 143 4.32 -10.04 3.21
N PHE A 144 3.95 -10.60 4.37
CA PHE A 144 2.83 -11.51 4.49
C PHE A 144 1.51 -10.91 3.96
N ARG A 145 1.18 -9.69 4.39
CA ARG A 145 -0.05 -9.02 3.94
C ARG A 145 -0.05 -8.72 2.45
N ARG A 146 1.09 -8.28 1.90
CA ARG A 146 1.23 -8.05 0.46
C ARG A 146 1.04 -9.35 -0.33
N GLY A 147 1.63 -10.44 0.16
CA GLY A 147 1.43 -11.78 -0.37
C GLY A 147 -0.03 -12.20 -0.39
N LYS A 148 -0.75 -12.05 0.72
CA LYS A 148 -2.19 -12.34 0.79
C LYS A 148 -3.02 -11.49 -0.17
N ALA A 149 -2.74 -10.19 -0.27
CA ALA A 149 -3.43 -9.31 -1.22
C ALA A 149 -3.17 -9.74 -2.68
N ASN A 150 -1.94 -10.17 -2.99
CA ASN A 150 -1.60 -10.72 -4.31
C ASN A 150 -2.34 -12.05 -4.60
N ILE A 151 -2.52 -12.93 -3.61
CA ILE A 151 -3.39 -14.13 -3.75
C ILE A 151 -4.82 -13.70 -4.12
N SER A 152 -5.39 -12.73 -3.40
CA SER A 152 -6.75 -12.24 -3.65
C SER A 152 -6.90 -11.59 -5.03
N LEU A 153 -5.83 -11.01 -5.57
CA LEU A 153 -5.78 -10.42 -6.92
C LEU A 153 -5.41 -11.42 -8.03
N GLY A 154 -5.20 -12.71 -7.72
CA GLY A 154 -4.76 -13.72 -8.68
C GLY A 154 -3.30 -13.60 -9.13
N LYS A 155 -2.50 -12.73 -8.49
CA LYS A 155 -1.09 -12.51 -8.79
C LYS A 155 -0.21 -13.52 -8.05
N PHE A 156 -0.36 -14.80 -8.37
CA PHE A 156 0.25 -15.88 -7.58
C PHE A 156 1.78 -15.88 -7.58
N VAL A 157 2.43 -15.50 -8.69
CA VAL A 157 3.90 -15.40 -8.76
C VAL A 157 4.43 -14.37 -7.76
N ASP A 158 3.81 -13.19 -7.71
CA ASP A 158 4.18 -12.13 -6.76
C ASP A 158 3.83 -12.53 -5.32
N ALA A 159 2.71 -13.22 -5.11
CA ALA A 159 2.33 -13.76 -3.81
C ALA A 159 3.37 -14.75 -3.26
N ILE A 160 3.79 -15.72 -4.07
CA ILE A 160 4.79 -16.73 -3.70
C ILE A 160 6.13 -16.04 -3.36
N ARG A 161 6.54 -15.04 -4.15
CA ARG A 161 7.75 -14.27 -3.87
C ARG A 161 7.66 -13.56 -2.50
N ASP A 162 6.59 -12.82 -2.26
CA ASP A 162 6.38 -12.07 -1.02
C ASP A 162 6.30 -12.98 0.20
N LEU A 163 5.59 -14.10 0.12
CA LEU A 163 5.44 -15.05 1.23
C LEU A 163 6.75 -15.78 1.54
N ASN A 164 7.57 -16.12 0.54
CA ASN A 164 8.90 -16.67 0.78
C ASN A 164 9.82 -15.67 1.50
N ILE A 165 9.78 -14.39 1.12
CA ILE A 165 10.55 -13.35 1.83
C ILE A 165 10.03 -13.23 3.26
N SER A 166 8.70 -13.18 3.45
CA SER A 166 8.08 -13.15 4.77
C SER A 166 8.54 -14.31 5.65
N LEU A 167 8.61 -15.52 5.11
CA LEU A 167 9.02 -16.72 5.85
C LEU A 167 10.48 -16.65 6.31
N LYS A 168 11.37 -16.09 5.48
CA LYS A 168 12.79 -15.91 5.80
C LYS A 168 13.03 -14.90 6.93
N VAL A 169 12.21 -13.86 7.01
CA VAL A 169 12.37 -12.80 8.03
C VAL A 169 11.50 -13.02 9.28
N GLU A 170 10.53 -13.92 9.23
CA GLU A 170 9.70 -14.27 10.38
C GLU A 170 10.49 -15.11 11.40
N ILE A 171 10.39 -14.72 12.67
CA ILE A 171 11.13 -15.35 13.76
C ILE A 171 10.20 -16.31 14.53
N SER A 172 8.92 -15.98 14.63
CA SER A 172 7.96 -16.76 15.39
C SER A 172 7.51 -18.03 14.66
N SER A 173 7.49 -19.16 15.36
CA SER A 173 7.01 -20.45 14.82
C SER A 173 5.53 -20.43 14.44
N SER A 174 4.70 -19.66 15.15
CA SER A 174 3.29 -19.49 14.78
C SER A 174 3.13 -18.64 13.52
N GLY A 175 3.93 -17.58 13.39
CA GLY A 175 3.99 -16.75 12.18
C GLY A 175 4.43 -17.56 10.96
N LYS A 176 5.49 -18.37 11.09
CA LYS A 176 5.96 -19.26 10.01
C LYS A 176 4.87 -20.20 9.53
N ARG A 177 4.16 -20.88 10.44
CA ARG A 177 3.03 -21.76 10.08
C ARG A 177 1.91 -21.04 9.32
N GLN A 178 1.59 -19.80 9.71
CA GLN A 178 0.58 -19.00 8.99
C GLN A 178 1.05 -18.63 7.58
N ILE A 179 2.32 -18.27 7.42
CA ILE A 179 2.92 -17.94 6.13
C ILE A 179 2.95 -19.17 5.22
N GLU A 180 3.37 -20.33 5.75
CA GLU A 180 3.39 -21.60 5.04
C GLU A 180 2.00 -22.00 4.55
N ALA A 181 0.95 -21.83 5.37
CA ALA A 181 -0.41 -22.11 4.97
C ALA A 181 -0.86 -21.26 3.77
N GLU A 182 -0.62 -19.94 3.80
CA GLU A 182 -0.94 -19.04 2.68
C GLU A 182 -0.07 -19.33 1.44
N LEU A 183 1.20 -19.72 1.64
CA LEU A 183 2.11 -20.09 0.55
C LEU A 183 1.62 -21.35 -0.17
N MET A 184 1.13 -22.34 0.58
CA MET A 184 0.52 -23.55 0.01
C MET A 184 -0.71 -23.21 -0.83
N ILE A 185 -1.57 -22.31 -0.36
CA ILE A 185 -2.73 -21.82 -1.14
C ILE A 185 -2.27 -21.16 -2.43
N ALA A 186 -1.24 -20.31 -2.38
CA ALA A 186 -0.71 -19.63 -3.57
C ALA A 186 -0.12 -20.61 -4.59
N LEU A 187 0.64 -21.62 -4.12
CA LEU A 187 1.26 -22.64 -4.96
C LEU A 187 0.23 -23.56 -5.63
N ASP A 188 -0.80 -23.97 -4.89
CA ASP A 188 -1.87 -24.81 -5.44
C ASP A 188 -2.64 -24.08 -6.56
N LYS A 189 -3.03 -22.83 -6.31
CA LYS A 189 -3.69 -21.99 -7.32
C LYS A 189 -2.80 -21.74 -8.55
N PHE A 190 -1.50 -21.50 -8.34
CA PHE A 190 -0.55 -21.34 -9.44
C PHE A 190 -0.44 -22.60 -10.30
N LYS A 191 -0.36 -23.79 -9.68
CA LYS A 191 -0.34 -25.08 -10.40
C LYS A 191 -1.65 -25.31 -11.17
N GLY A 192 -2.79 -24.98 -10.58
CA GLY A 192 -4.10 -25.07 -11.23
C GLY A 192 -4.21 -24.28 -12.53
N MET A 193 -3.53 -23.13 -12.64
CA MET A 193 -3.45 -22.34 -13.88
C MET A 193 -2.61 -23.01 -14.97
N GLY A 194 -1.51 -23.68 -14.60
CA GLY A 194 -0.67 -24.42 -15.55
C GLY A 194 -1.38 -25.66 -16.14
N SER A 195 -2.26 -26.28 -15.36
CA SER A 195 -3.06 -27.43 -15.79
C SER A 195 -4.22 -27.06 -16.74
N SER A 196 -4.75 -25.83 -16.61
CA SER A 196 -5.82 -25.31 -17.48
C SER A 196 -5.28 -24.72 -18.79
N GLY A 197 -4.01 -24.30 -18.84
CA GLY A 197 -3.31 -23.90 -20.07
C GLY A 197 -2.88 -25.04 -21.00
N LYS A 198 -2.86 -26.29 -20.54
CA LYS A 198 -2.49 -27.46 -21.37
C LYS A 198 -3.57 -27.93 -22.36
N LYS A 199 -4.75 -27.29 -22.40
CA LYS A 199 -5.76 -27.53 -23.44
C LYS A 199 -5.75 -26.54 -24.60
N ILE A 200 -4.87 -25.54 -24.59
CA ILE A 200 -4.72 -24.57 -25.68
C ILE A 200 -3.23 -24.26 -25.85
N ASN A 201 -2.52 -25.16 -26.55
CA ASN A 201 -1.31 -24.94 -27.36
C ASN A 201 -0.48 -26.23 -27.44
N GLU A 202 -0.97 -27.19 -28.22
CA GLU A 202 -0.08 -27.91 -29.15
C GLU A 202 0.23 -26.92 -30.28
N ASN A 203 1.23 -26.06 -30.07
CA ASN A 203 2.03 -25.35 -31.06
C ASN A 203 2.65 -24.12 -30.39
N GLN A 204 3.74 -24.34 -29.67
CA GLN A 204 4.97 -23.55 -29.74
C GLN A 204 5.87 -23.98 -28.58
N SER A 205 6.92 -24.68 -28.97
CA SER A 205 8.05 -25.11 -28.19
C SER A 205 8.87 -23.90 -27.71
N GLU A 206 9.65 -24.15 -26.65
CA GLU A 206 10.77 -23.33 -26.17
C GLU A 206 10.42 -22.17 -25.23
N ASP A 207 10.33 -22.47 -23.93
CA ASP A 207 11.28 -21.93 -22.94
C ASP A 207 11.12 -22.68 -21.58
N ARG A 208 11.86 -23.78 -21.40
CA ARG A 208 12.01 -24.46 -20.10
C ARG A 208 13.42 -24.21 -19.59
N GLY A 209 13.57 -23.17 -18.78
CA GLY A 209 14.84 -22.91 -18.12
C GLY A 209 14.71 -22.01 -16.91
N LEU A 210 14.15 -22.49 -15.79
CA LEU A 210 14.36 -21.88 -14.47
C LEU A 210 13.99 -22.73 -13.23
N MET A 211 13.62 -24.01 -13.36
CA MET A 211 13.27 -24.87 -12.20
C MET A 211 14.36 -25.88 -11.78
N SER A 212 15.65 -25.56 -11.93
CA SER A 212 16.74 -26.51 -11.60
C SER A 212 17.51 -26.23 -10.30
N GLN A 213 17.14 -25.25 -9.45
CA GLN A 213 18.02 -24.89 -8.32
C GLN A 213 17.41 -24.90 -6.91
N MET A 214 16.27 -25.57 -6.66
CA MET A 214 15.74 -25.66 -5.27
C MET A 214 15.50 -27.07 -4.74
N SER A 215 16.11 -28.09 -5.35
CA SER A 215 15.96 -29.49 -4.91
C SER A 215 17.23 -30.08 -4.28
N GLN A 216 18.23 -29.28 -3.92
CA GLN A 216 19.42 -29.78 -3.23
C GLN A 216 19.81 -28.88 -2.07
N THR A 217 19.20 -29.11 -0.91
CA THR A 217 19.97 -29.12 0.34
C THR A 217 19.24 -30.05 1.31
N LYS A 218 19.92 -31.15 1.65
CA LYS A 218 19.60 -32.03 2.77
C LYS A 218 19.81 -31.29 4.08
#